data_AF-A0A106PDT0-F1
#
_entry.id   AF-A0A106PDT0-F1
#
_cell.length_a   1.000
_cell.length_b   1.000
_cell.length_c   1.000
_cell.angle_alpha   90.00
_cell.angle_beta   90.00
_cell.angle_gamma   90.00
#
_symmetry.space_group_name_H-M   'P 1'
#
loop_
_entity.id
_entity.type
_entity.pdbx_description
1 polymer ?
#
loop_
_entity_poly.entity_id
_entity_poly.type
_entity_poly.pdbx_seq_one_letter_code
_entity_poly.pdbx_strand_id
1 'polypeptide(L)'
;MAIPRELAAIREVADILHRLGGDPAARHTDLTHYLDGLKAAAHRIVSARLPDHASRELAAGYYCAGILAGVYGHESAIAHGIVGSLEQQVNGGGARYGRPTRRIFASLMRAGRRQGRAFMAACGHVVRG
;
A
#
# COMPACT_ATOMS: atom_id res chain seq x y z
N MET A 1 -5.86 8.93 -14.63
CA MET A 1 -4.42 9.04 -14.28
C MET A 1 -3.81 7.65 -14.18
N ALA A 2 -2.65 7.42 -14.81
CA ALA A 2 -1.97 6.13 -14.79
C ALA A 2 -0.96 6.07 -13.63
N ILE A 3 -0.75 4.88 -13.06
CA ILE A 3 0.25 4.68 -12.00
C ILE A 3 1.65 4.88 -12.62
N PRO A 4 2.52 5.73 -12.03
CA PRO A 4 3.89 5.94 -12.50
C PRO A 4 4.66 4.63 -12.60
N ARG A 5 5.41 4.44 -13.69
CA ARG A 5 6.16 3.20 -13.96
C ARG A 5 7.23 2.91 -12.90
N GLU A 6 7.72 3.95 -12.23
CA GLU A 6 8.75 3.93 -11.19
C GLU A 6 8.30 3.33 -9.85
N LEU A 7 7.00 3.10 -9.65
CA LEU A 7 6.46 2.57 -8.38
C LEU A 7 6.02 1.11 -8.53
N ALA A 8 6.97 0.19 -8.47
CA ALA A 8 6.74 -1.24 -8.72
C ALA A 8 5.75 -1.85 -7.71
N ALA A 9 5.91 -1.57 -6.41
CA ALA A 9 5.05 -2.10 -5.37
C ALA A 9 3.57 -1.70 -5.54
N ILE A 10 3.28 -0.46 -5.95
CA ILE A 10 1.90 -0.02 -6.19
C ILE A 10 1.36 -0.65 -7.48
N ARG A 11 2.18 -0.78 -8.51
CA ARG A 11 1.78 -1.45 -9.76
C ARG A 11 1.44 -2.91 -9.54
N GLU A 12 2.24 -3.63 -8.77
CA GLU A 12 1.97 -5.03 -8.46
C GLU A 12 0.63 -5.20 -7.74
N VAL A 13 0.34 -4.35 -6.74
CA VAL A 13 -0.97 -4.38 -6.06
C VAL A 13 -2.10 -4.00 -7.01
N ALA A 14 -1.91 -3.02 -7.89
CA ALA A 14 -2.89 -2.66 -8.90
C ALA A 14 -3.17 -3.81 -9.89
N ASP A 15 -2.13 -4.52 -10.32
CA ASP A 15 -2.24 -5.67 -11.22
C ASP A 15 -2.93 -6.87 -10.52
N ILE A 16 -2.70 -7.06 -9.22
CA ILE A 16 -3.44 -8.05 -8.41
C ILE A 16 -4.92 -7.65 -8.33
N LEU A 17 -5.23 -6.40 -7.99
CA LEU A 17 -6.62 -5.92 -7.91
C LEU A 17 -7.33 -5.99 -9.27
N HIS A 18 -6.63 -5.68 -10.36
CA HIS A 18 -7.19 -5.79 -11.70
C HIS A 18 -7.53 -7.24 -12.06
N ARG A 19 -6.63 -8.18 -11.74
CA ARG A 19 -6.88 -9.63 -11.91
C ARG A 19 -8.06 -10.11 -11.06
N LEU A 20 -8.14 -9.66 -9.80
CA LEU A 20 -9.26 -9.97 -8.92
C LEU A 20 -10.57 -9.42 -9.46
N GLY A 21 -10.60 -8.20 -10.01
CA GLY A 21 -11.81 -7.62 -10.60
C GLY A 21 -12.29 -8.31 -11.88
N GLY A 22 -11.39 -9.00 -12.58
CA GLY A 22 -11.73 -9.86 -13.70
C GLY A 22 -12.41 -11.18 -13.28
N ASP A 23 -12.28 -11.58 -12.02
CA ASP A 23 -12.91 -12.78 -11.48
C ASP A 23 -14.45 -12.59 -11.39
N PRO A 24 -15.26 -13.43 -12.05
CA PRO A 24 -16.71 -13.41 -11.94
C PRO A 24 -17.24 -13.42 -10.51
N ALA A 25 -16.53 -14.06 -9.57
CA ALA A 25 -16.92 -14.11 -8.16
C ALA A 25 -16.73 -12.77 -7.44
N ALA A 26 -15.75 -11.98 -7.86
CA ALA A 26 -15.41 -10.68 -7.26
C ALA A 26 -16.26 -9.51 -7.79
N ARG A 27 -17.12 -9.73 -8.80
CA ARG A 27 -17.96 -8.70 -9.44
C ARG A 27 -18.89 -7.93 -8.50
N HIS A 28 -19.10 -8.43 -7.28
CA HIS A 28 -19.92 -7.77 -6.26
C HIS A 28 -19.18 -6.67 -5.48
N THR A 29 -17.85 -6.57 -5.61
CA THR A 29 -17.07 -5.49 -4.99
C THR A 29 -16.60 -4.53 -6.06
N ASP A 30 -17.04 -3.27 -6.03
CA ASP A 30 -16.50 -2.25 -6.93
C ASP A 30 -15.03 -1.97 -6.58
N LEU A 31 -14.12 -2.53 -7.39
CA LEU A 31 -12.68 -2.39 -7.21
C LEU A 31 -12.14 -1.05 -7.74
N THR A 32 -12.95 -0.27 -8.45
CA THR A 32 -12.54 1.00 -9.07
C THR A 32 -12.06 1.99 -8.03
N HIS A 33 -12.82 2.12 -6.93
CA HIS A 33 -12.48 3.01 -5.81
C HIS A 33 -11.11 2.66 -5.20
N TYR A 34 -10.74 1.37 -5.15
CA TYR A 34 -9.45 0.94 -4.61
C TYR A 34 -8.29 1.22 -5.57
N LEU A 35 -8.51 1.02 -6.87
CA LEU A 35 -7.54 1.39 -7.90
C LEU A 35 -7.29 2.91 -7.93
N ASP A 36 -8.33 3.71 -7.71
CA ASP A 36 -8.19 5.17 -7.61
C ASP A 36 -7.44 5.60 -6.35
N GLY A 37 -7.63 4.91 -5.23
CA GLY A 37 -6.80 5.07 -4.03
C GLY A 37 -5.31 4.79 -4.31
N LEU A 38 -5.00 3.74 -5.07
CA LEU A 38 -3.63 3.43 -5.48
C LEU A 38 -3.03 4.53 -6.37
N LYS A 39 -3.78 5.01 -7.37
CA LYS A 39 -3.35 6.12 -8.25
C LYS A 39 -3.09 7.39 -7.44
N ALA A 40 -3.99 7.75 -6.53
CA ALA A 40 -3.84 8.93 -5.68
C ALA A 40 -2.60 8.84 -4.79
N ALA A 41 -2.36 7.67 -4.17
CA ALA A 41 -1.16 7.44 -3.38
C ALA A 41 0.11 7.52 -4.22
N ALA A 42 0.11 6.94 -5.42
CA ALA A 42 1.23 6.98 -6.34
C ALA A 42 1.60 8.43 -6.74
N HIS A 43 0.60 9.25 -7.09
CA HIS A 43 0.84 10.67 -7.37
C HIS A 43 1.35 11.44 -6.16
N ARG A 44 0.85 11.13 -4.96
CA ARG A 44 1.34 11.71 -3.71
C ARG A 44 2.79 11.34 -3.42
N ILE A 45 3.21 10.12 -3.74
CA ILE A 45 4.59 9.66 -3.55
C ILE A 45 5.54 10.35 -4.53
N VAL A 46 5.17 10.46 -5.81
CA VAL A 46 5.99 11.15 -6.82
C VAL A 46 6.12 12.64 -6.52
N SER A 47 5.05 13.28 -6.02
CA SER A 47 5.07 14.69 -5.63
C SER A 47 5.72 14.97 -4.27
N ALA A 48 5.97 13.93 -3.46
CA ALA A 48 6.64 14.10 -2.18
C ALA A 48 8.13 14.42 -2.37
N ARG A 49 8.68 15.26 -1.49
CA ARG A 49 10.13 15.53 -1.42
C ARG A 49 10.87 14.34 -0.83
N LEU A 50 11.05 13.31 -1.64
CA LEU A 50 11.81 12.11 -1.35
C LEU A 50 13.17 12.18 -2.09
N PRO A 51 14.27 11.79 -1.43
CA PRO A 51 15.64 12.08 -1.91
C PRO A 51 16.02 11.35 -3.19
N ASP A 52 15.50 10.16 -3.43
CA ASP A 52 15.88 9.32 -4.56
C ASP A 52 14.76 8.35 -4.97
N HIS A 53 14.93 7.69 -6.12
CA HIS A 53 13.98 6.70 -6.62
C HIS A 53 13.74 5.56 -5.62
N ALA A 54 14.78 5.04 -4.97
CA ALA A 54 14.65 3.95 -4.01
C ALA A 54 13.79 4.35 -2.81
N SER A 55 13.86 5.61 -2.36
CA SER A 55 13.01 6.13 -1.29
C SER A 55 11.54 6.29 -1.70
N ARG A 56 11.25 6.53 -2.98
CA ARG A 56 9.88 6.53 -3.52
C ARG A 56 9.33 5.12 -3.62
N GLU A 57 10.13 4.17 -4.09
CA GLU A 57 9.74 2.76 -4.12
C GLU A 57 9.52 2.23 -2.69
N LEU A 58 10.38 2.60 -1.74
CA LEU A 58 10.20 2.23 -0.35
C LEU A 58 8.94 2.86 0.25
N ALA A 59 8.66 4.13 -0.06
CA ALA A 59 7.39 4.78 0.30
C ALA A 59 6.17 4.03 -0.26
N ALA A 60 6.23 3.57 -1.51
CA ALA A 60 5.21 2.71 -2.10
C ALA A 60 5.09 1.37 -1.36
N GLY A 61 6.21 0.75 -0.99
CA GLY A 61 6.26 -0.45 -0.15
C GLY A 61 5.57 -0.26 1.21
N TYR A 62 5.85 0.83 1.92
CA TYR A 62 5.16 1.17 3.18
C TYR A 62 3.66 1.37 2.98
N TYR A 63 3.25 1.98 1.86
CA TYR A 63 1.82 2.12 1.54
C TYR A 63 1.15 0.75 1.35
N CYS A 64 1.74 -0.13 0.53
CA CYS A 64 1.22 -1.46 0.24
C CYS A 64 1.24 -2.37 1.48
N ALA A 65 2.30 -2.35 2.28
CA ALA A 65 2.35 -3.03 3.57
C ALA A 65 1.25 -2.52 4.52
N GLY A 66 0.95 -1.22 4.46
CA GLY A 66 -0.19 -0.62 5.13
C GLY A 66 -1.50 -1.29 4.75
N ILE A 67 -1.76 -1.42 3.44
CA ILE A 67 -2.96 -2.09 2.91
C ILE A 67 -3.05 -3.51 3.46
N LEU A 68 -1.99 -4.31 3.34
CA LEU A 68 -1.97 -5.70 3.81
C LEU A 68 -2.21 -5.80 5.32
N ALA A 69 -1.60 -4.93 6.13
CA ALA A 69 -1.86 -4.88 7.57
C ALA A 69 -3.30 -4.43 7.90
N GLY A 70 -3.92 -3.63 7.04
CA GLY A 70 -5.33 -3.28 7.15
C GLY A 70 -6.26 -4.44 6.80
N VAL A 71 -5.84 -5.29 5.85
CA VAL A 71 -6.58 -6.46 5.37
C VAL A 71 -6.50 -7.63 6.35
N TYR A 72 -5.29 -8.03 6.72
CA TYR A 72 -5.05 -9.19 7.60
C TYR A 72 -5.25 -8.89 9.09
N GLY A 73 -5.35 -7.62 9.47
CA GLY A 73 -5.39 -7.19 10.87
C GLY A 73 -3.99 -7.02 11.47
N HIS A 74 -3.93 -6.29 12.59
CA HIS A 74 -2.66 -5.89 13.19
C HIS A 74 -1.87 -7.07 13.74
N GLU A 75 -2.56 -8.06 14.33
CA GLU A 75 -1.98 -9.25 14.97
C GLU A 75 -1.47 -10.31 13.97
N SER A 76 -1.64 -10.07 12.66
CA SER A 76 -1.22 -11.04 11.65
C SER A 76 0.30 -11.15 11.59
N ALA A 77 0.82 -12.36 11.77
CA ALA A 77 2.24 -12.67 11.61
C ALA A 77 2.78 -12.26 10.22
N ILE A 78 1.95 -12.34 9.18
CA ILE A 78 2.29 -11.90 7.83
C ILE A 78 2.47 -10.39 7.80
N ALA A 79 1.52 -9.64 8.39
CA ALA A 79 1.61 -8.18 8.46
C ALA A 79 2.85 -7.74 9.26
N HIS A 80 3.14 -8.39 10.36
CA HIS A 80 4.35 -8.13 11.15
C HIS A 80 5.64 -8.45 10.38
N GLY A 81 5.70 -9.57 9.67
CA GLY A 81 6.88 -9.94 8.89
C GLY A 81 7.19 -8.94 7.76
N ILE A 82 6.17 -8.50 7.03
CA ILE A 82 6.31 -7.51 5.95
C ILE A 82 6.77 -6.16 6.51
N VAL A 83 6.15 -5.68 7.59
CA VAL A 83 6.52 -4.41 8.23
C VAL A 83 7.94 -4.49 8.80
N GLY A 84 8.28 -5.59 9.48
CA GLY A 84 9.61 -5.81 10.04
C GLY A 84 10.70 -5.81 8.97
N SER A 85 10.46 -6.44 7.82
CA SER A 85 11.39 -6.43 6.68
C SER A 85 11.61 -5.01 6.13
N LEU A 86 10.54 -4.20 6.02
CA LEU A 86 10.65 -2.81 5.58
C LEU A 86 11.37 -1.92 6.60
N GLU A 87 11.16 -2.17 7.90
CA GLU A 87 11.88 -1.47 8.97
C GLU A 87 13.36 -1.85 8.98
N GLN A 88 13.69 -3.13 8.76
CA GLN A 88 15.07 -3.58 8.57
C GLN A 88 15.72 -2.94 7.35
N GLN A 89 15.01 -2.78 6.23
CA GLN A 89 15.54 -2.08 5.05
C GLN A 89 15.83 -0.59 5.33
N VAL A 90 15.01 0.06 6.15
CA VAL A 90 15.21 1.48 6.54
C VAL A 90 16.32 1.65 7.59
N ASN A 91 16.48 0.68 8.50
CA ASN A 91 17.38 0.78 9.65
C ASN A 91 18.72 0.05 9.46
N GLY A 92 18.79 -0.97 8.62
CA GLY A 92 19.96 -1.83 8.41
C GLY A 92 21.09 -1.20 7.58
N GLY A 93 20.84 -0.06 6.93
CA GLY A 93 21.83 0.68 6.12
C GLY A 93 22.42 1.93 6.80
N GLY A 94 22.27 2.09 8.13
CA GLY A 94 22.68 3.31 8.85
C GLY A 94 21.68 4.46 8.74
N ALA A 95 22.12 5.71 8.97
CA ALA A 95 21.30 6.94 8.98
C ALA A 95 20.80 7.39 7.59
N ARG A 96 20.52 6.44 6.67
CA ARG A 96 20.22 6.68 5.25
C ARG A 96 19.01 7.60 5.03
N TYR A 97 18.00 7.51 5.91
CA TYR A 97 16.78 8.31 5.80
C TYR A 97 16.53 9.14 7.06
N GLY A 98 16.53 10.47 6.91
CA GLY A 98 16.26 11.41 7.99
C GLY A 98 14.83 11.34 8.53
N ARG A 99 14.60 11.99 9.67
CA ARG A 99 13.29 12.06 10.35
C ARG A 99 12.13 12.50 9.45
N PRO A 100 12.27 13.47 8.51
CA PRO A 100 11.19 13.86 7.61
C PRO A 100 10.74 12.71 6.69
N THR A 101 11.68 12.00 6.08
CA THR A 101 11.41 10.85 5.19
C THR A 101 10.70 9.73 5.92
N ARG A 102 11.17 9.39 7.14
CA ARG A 102 10.53 8.38 7.99
C ARG A 102 9.09 8.76 8.37
N ARG A 103 8.80 10.05 8.57
CA ARG A 103 7.42 10.53 8.81
C ARG A 103 6.53 10.34 7.58
N ILE A 104 7.05 10.53 6.37
CA ILE A 104 6.33 10.25 5.12
C ILE A 104 5.99 8.77 5.04
N PHE A 105 6.95 7.87 5.29
CA PHE A 105 6.72 6.42 5.30
C PHE A 105 5.64 6.02 6.31
N ALA A 106 5.73 6.50 7.54
CA ALA A 106 4.71 6.23 8.57
C ALA A 106 3.32 6.79 8.18
N SER A 107 3.27 7.97 7.54
CA SER A 107 2.01 8.53 7.05
C SER A 107 1.39 7.68 5.94
N LEU A 108 2.21 7.18 5.00
CA LEU A 108 1.77 6.31 3.91
C LEU A 108 1.30 4.95 4.44
N MET A 109 2.03 4.35 5.38
CA MET A 109 1.63 3.14 6.08
C MET A 109 0.23 3.28 6.70
N ARG A 110 -0.04 4.39 7.39
CA ARG A 110 -1.36 4.67 7.98
C ARG A 110 -2.44 4.87 6.92
N ALA A 111 -2.11 5.54 5.82
CA ALA A 111 -3.04 5.74 4.71
C ALA A 111 -3.42 4.40 4.04
N GLY A 112 -2.42 3.56 3.72
CA GLY A 112 -2.63 2.22 3.20
C GLY A 112 -3.47 1.37 4.14
N ARG A 113 -3.19 1.42 5.46
CA ARG A 113 -3.98 0.69 6.46
C ARG A 113 -5.45 1.09 6.48
N ARG A 114 -5.76 2.37 6.34
CA ARG A 114 -7.16 2.84 6.23
C ARG A 114 -7.82 2.28 4.97
N GLN A 115 -7.14 2.31 3.84
CA GLN A 115 -7.64 1.73 2.59
C GLN A 115 -7.87 0.22 2.72
N GLY A 116 -6.93 -0.53 3.30
CA GLY A 116 -7.06 -1.97 3.51
C GLY A 116 -8.22 -2.36 4.44
N ARG A 117 -8.46 -1.58 5.50
CA ARG A 117 -9.64 -1.78 6.37
C ARG A 117 -10.94 -1.47 5.63
N ALA A 118 -10.97 -0.40 4.84
CA ALA A 118 -12.14 -0.06 4.03
C ALA A 118 -12.45 -1.18 3.02
N PHE A 119 -11.40 -1.76 2.41
CA PHE A 119 -11.50 -2.93 1.54
C PHE A 119 -12.15 -4.12 2.25
N MET A 120 -11.63 -4.50 3.42
CA MET A 120 -12.22 -5.60 4.18
C MET A 120 -13.65 -5.33 4.64
N ALA A 121 -13.97 -4.08 5.01
CA ALA A 121 -15.33 -3.71 5.39
C ALA A 121 -16.31 -3.82 4.21
N ALA A 122 -15.88 -3.45 3.00
CA ALA A 122 -16.67 -3.61 1.78
C ALA A 122 -16.87 -5.09 1.44
N CYS A 123 -15.81 -5.91 1.47
CA CYS A 123 -15.92 -7.35 1.22
C CYS A 123 -16.76 -8.07 2.30
N GLY A 124 -16.65 -7.65 3.57
CA GLY A 124 -17.43 -8.22 4.68
C GLY A 124 -18.93 -7.93 4.61
N HIS A 125 -19.34 -6.83 3.96
CA HIS A 125 -20.75 -6.58 3.65
C HIS A 125 -21.31 -7.56 2.60
N VAL A 126 -20.46 -8.12 1.73
CA VAL A 126 -20.87 -9.08 0.69
C VAL A 126 -21.13 -10.48 1.26
N VAL A 127 -20.57 -10.83 2.42
CA VAL A 127 -20.73 -12.16 3.06
C VAL A 127 -22.02 -12.25 3.91
N ARG A 128 -22.74 -11.14 4.12
CA ARG A 128 -24.02 -11.10 4.85
C ARG A 128 -25.25 -10.79 3.97
N GLY A 129 -25.10 -10.85 2.65
CA GLY A 129 -26.19 -10.71 1.68
C GLY A 129 -26.77 -12.05 1.27
#